data_AF-A0A959EST8-F1
#
_entry.id   AF-A0A959EST8-F1
#
_cell.length_a   1.000
_cell.length_b   1.000
_cell.length_c   1.000
_cell.angle_alpha   90.00
_cell.angle_beta   90.00
_cell.angle_gamma   90.00
#
_symmetry.space_group_name_H-M   'P 1'
#
loop_
_entity.id
_entity.type
_entity.pdbx_description
1 polymer ?
#
loop_
_entity_poly.entity_id
_entity_poly.type
_entity_poly.pdbx_seq_one_letter_code
_entity_poly.pdbx_strand_id
1 'polypeptide(L)' 'MEAYSWEIPEGGCPLGTDPLDSARRELKEETGLSARSWEQLLELQISNSVTDERALIFVARELEFGRSMPEET' A
#
# COMPACT_ATOMS: atom_id res chain seq x y z
N MET A 1 11.63 -18.04 6.67
CA MET A 1 10.43 -18.91 6.82
C MET A 1 9.59 -18.63 5.60
N GLU A 2 9.39 -19.62 4.72
CA GLU A 2 8.46 -19.46 3.58
C GLU A 2 7.07 -19.82 4.07
N ALA A 3 6.26 -18.81 4.37
CA ALA A 3 4.89 -18.96 4.79
C ALA A 3 4.00 -18.07 3.94
N TYR A 4 2.88 -18.61 3.48
CA TYR A 4 1.86 -17.83 2.77
C TYR A 4 1.02 -17.05 3.77
N SER A 5 0.83 -15.76 3.51
CA SER A 5 0.02 -14.84 4.28
C SER A 5 -1.02 -14.15 3.39
N TRP A 6 -2.12 -13.72 4.00
CA TRP A 6 -3.06 -12.80 3.38
C TRP A 6 -2.74 -11.40 3.88
N GLU A 7 -2.49 -10.49 2.94
CA GLU A 7 -2.08 -9.12 3.22
C GLU A 7 -2.94 -8.15 2.41
N ILE A 8 -2.96 -6.89 2.86
CA ILE A 8 -3.48 -5.79 2.05
C ILE A 8 -2.40 -5.37 1.05
N PRO A 9 -2.75 -4.70 -0.07
CA PRO A 9 -1.74 -4.17 -0.96
C PRO A 9 -0.87 -3.14 -0.24
N GLU A 10 0.43 -3.34 -0.30
CA GLU A 10 1.39 -2.50 0.42
C GLU A 10 2.70 -2.39 -0.36
N GLY A 11 3.53 -1.44 0.05
CA GLY A 11 4.86 -1.32 -0.52
C GLY A 11 5.58 -0.07 -0.07
N GLY A 12 6.82 0.04 -0.52
CA GLY A 12 7.73 1.10 -0.10
C GLY A 12 7.26 2.48 -0.56
N CYS A 13 7.52 3.49 0.27
CA CYS A 13 7.36 4.89 -0.08
C CYS A 13 8.73 5.55 -0.23
N PRO A 14 9.19 5.88 -1.45
CA PRO A 14 10.46 6.58 -1.65
C PRO A 14 10.45 7.94 -0.96
N LEU A 15 11.59 8.31 -0.36
CA LEU A 15 11.75 9.58 0.34
C LEU A 15 11.37 10.78 -0.55
N GLY A 16 10.53 11.66 -0.02
CA GLY A 16 10.03 12.84 -0.75
C GLY A 16 8.82 12.58 -1.63
N THR A 17 8.32 11.35 -1.72
CA THR A 17 7.05 11.02 -2.38
C THR A 17 5.88 11.19 -1.41
N ASP A 18 4.71 11.59 -1.91
CA ASP A 18 3.49 11.56 -1.13
C ASP A 18 3.11 10.08 -0.83
N PRO A 19 2.92 9.69 0.44
CA PRO A 19 2.49 8.32 0.78
C PRO A 19 1.22 7.88 0.04
N LEU A 20 0.30 8.80 -0.24
CA LEU A 20 -0.92 8.47 -0.99
C LEU A 20 -0.62 8.08 -2.44
N ASP A 21 0.38 8.69 -3.07
CA ASP A 21 0.78 8.32 -4.43
C ASP A 21 1.45 6.94 -4.46
N SER A 22 2.17 6.57 -3.39
CA SER A 22 2.71 5.21 -3.23
C SER A 22 1.58 4.21 -3.05
N ALA A 23 0.60 4.47 -2.17
CA ALA A 23 -0.54 3.59 -1.96
C ALA A 23 -1.38 3.37 -3.25
N ARG A 24 -1.55 4.42 -4.07
CA ARG A 24 -2.23 4.32 -5.38
C ARG A 24 -1.47 3.46 -6.37
N ARG A 25 -0.14 3.57 -6.37
CA ARG A 25 0.74 2.80 -7.25
C ARG A 25 0.67 1.32 -6.89
N GLU A 26 0.89 0.97 -5.62
CA GLU A 26 0.90 -0.42 -5.16
C GLU A 26 -0.46 -1.11 -5.37
N LEU A 27 -1.58 -0.43 -5.04
CA LEU A 27 -2.92 -0.95 -5.31
C LEU A 27 -3.12 -1.32 -6.79
N LYS A 28 -2.59 -0.51 -7.70
CA LYS A 28 -2.70 -0.76 -9.13
C LYS A 28 -1.78 -1.89 -9.59
N GLU A 29 -0.54 -1.91 -9.12
CA GLU A 29 0.46 -2.91 -9.52
C GLU A 29 0.03 -4.31 -9.06
N GLU A 30 -0.30 -4.47 -7.78
CA GLU A 30 -0.59 -5.77 -7.20
C GLU A 30 -1.98 -6.30 -7.54
N THR A 31 -3.01 -5.44 -7.53
CA THR A 31 -4.40 -5.88 -7.68
C THR A 31 -5.06 -5.41 -8.98
N GLY A 32 -4.42 -4.50 -9.73
CA GLY A 32 -5.01 -3.90 -10.92
C GLY A 32 -6.12 -2.90 -10.64
N LEU A 33 -6.33 -2.52 -9.37
CA LEU A 33 -7.42 -1.63 -8.97
C LEU A 33 -6.97 -0.18 -8.96
N SER A 34 -7.90 0.72 -9.26
CA SER A 34 -7.77 2.16 -8.98
C SER A 34 -8.96 2.62 -8.15
N ALA A 35 -8.85 3.79 -7.52
CA ALA A 35 -9.90 4.32 -6.66
C ALA A 35 -10.03 5.83 -6.80
N ARG A 36 -11.26 6.35 -6.75
CA ARG A 36 -11.54 7.79 -6.87
C ARG A 36 -11.51 8.53 -5.54
N SER A 37 -11.74 7.82 -4.44
CA SER A 37 -11.78 8.39 -3.09
C SER A 37 -10.80 7.67 -2.17
N TRP A 38 -10.01 8.46 -1.45
CA TRP A 38 -8.96 7.99 -0.56
C TRP A 38 -9.04 8.74 0.76
N GLU A 39 -8.96 8.01 1.87
CA GLU A 39 -8.96 8.55 3.22
C GLU A 39 -7.85 7.89 4.01
N GLN A 40 -6.98 8.67 4.66
CA GLN A 40 -6.03 8.10 5.61
C GLN A 40 -6.79 7.59 6.82
N LEU A 41 -6.65 6.29 7.11
CA LEU A 41 -7.31 5.63 8.22
C LEU A 41 -6.48 5.73 9.49
N LEU A 42 -5.19 5.39 9.39
CA LEU A 42 -4.30 5.33 10.55
C LEU A 42 -2.84 5.43 10.11
N GLU A 43 -1.99 5.87 11.05
CA GLU A 43 -0.53 5.78 10.95
C GLU A 43 -0.02 4.90 12.10
N LEU A 44 0.89 3.97 11.79
CA LEU A 44 1.52 3.07 12.76
C LEU A 44 3.01 3.29 12.78
N GLN A 45 3.60 3.15 13.96
CA GLN A 45 5.01 2.84 14.10
C GLN A 45 5.11 1.34 14.37
N ILE A 46 5.62 0.59 13.39
CA ILE A 46 5.73 -0.86 13.52
C ILE A 46 6.89 -1.14 14.46
N SER A 47 6.65 -1.91 15.54
CA SER A 47 7.71 -2.36 16.46
C SER A 47 8.74 -1.28 16.80
N ASN A 48 8.29 -0.11 17.27
CA ASN A 48 9.11 1.10 17.43
C ASN A 48 10.34 0.98 18.35
N SER A 49 10.46 -0.12 19.09
CA SER A 49 11.65 -0.46 19.88
C SER A 49 12.73 -1.18 19.08
N VAL A 50 12.45 -1.52 17.81
CA VAL A 50 13.29 -2.33 16.91
C VAL A 50 13.52 -1.63 15.56
N THR A 51 12.53 -0.93 15.04
CA THR A 51 12.60 -0.23 13.74
C THR A 51 12.01 1.18 13.83
N ASP A 52 12.42 2.07 12.93
CA ASP A 52 11.85 3.40 12.70
C ASP A 52 10.79 3.41 11.58
N GLU A 53 10.40 2.21 11.12
CA GLU A 53 9.39 2.01 10.10
C GLU A 53 8.02 2.58 10.51
N ARG A 54 7.41 3.27 9.55
CA ARG A 54 6.07 3.83 9.68
C ARG A 54 5.21 3.37 8.52
N ALA A 55 3.99 2.93 8.85
CA ALA A 55 2.99 2.54 7.87
C ALA A 55 1.83 3.53 7.92
N LEU A 56 1.49 4.12 6.77
CA LEU A 56 0.28 4.93 6.60
C LEU A 56 -0.73 4.09 5.83
N ILE A 57 -1.89 3.83 6.45
CA ILE A 57 -2.93 3.00 5.87
C ILE A 57 -4.06 3.88 5.36
N PHE A 58 -4.52 3.58 4.15
CA PHE A 58 -5.59 4.30 3.49
C PHE A 58 -6.78 3.40 3.19
N VAL A 59 -7.99 3.96 3.24
CA VAL A 59 -9.20 3.32 2.72
C VAL A 59 -9.48 3.87 1.32
N ALA A 60 -9.35 3.00 0.33
CA ALA A 60 -9.71 3.26 -1.06
C ALA A 60 -11.20 2.94 -1.29
N ARG A 61 -11.95 3.89 -1.85
CA ARG A 61 -13.38 3.74 -2.17
C ARG A 61 -13.65 4.13 -3.62
N GLU A 62 -14.80 3.69 -4.12
CA GLU A 62 -15.20 3.87 -5.53
C GLU A 62 -14.16 3.23 -6.46
N LEU A 63 -13.97 1.92 -6.27
CA LEU A 63 -12.97 1.13 -6.96
C LEU A 63 -13.34 0.90 -8.43
N GLU A 64 -12.34 0.96 -9.30
CA GLU A 64 -12.42 0.56 -10.69
C GLU A 64 -11.49 -0.63 -10.93
N PHE A 65 -12.00 -1.61 -11.67
CA PHE A 65 -11.28 -2.85 -11.97
C PHE A 65 -10.52 -2.71 -13.28
N GLY A 66 -9.19 -2.75 -13.18
CA GLY A 66 -8.27 -2.84 -14.30
C GLY A 66 -7.60 -4.21 -14.38
N ARG A 67 -6.47 -4.25 -15.08
CA ARG A 67 -5.60 -5.42 -15.16
C ARG A 67 -4.42 -5.21 -14.21
N SER A 68 -4.13 -6.19 -13.35
CA SER A 68 -2.93 -6.15 -12.51
C SER A 68 -1.67 -6.27 -13.36
N MET A 69 -0.62 -5.57 -12.93
CA MET A 69 0.70 -5.59 -13.54
C MET A 69 1.75 -5.59 -12.42
N PRO A 70 1.83 -6.68 -11.63
CA PRO A 70 2.80 -6.76 -10.56
C PRO A 70 4.21 -6.78 -11.17
N GLU A 71 5.17 -6.11 -10.51
CA GLU A 71 6.58 -6.24 -10.86
C GLU A 71 7.05 -7.68 -10.59
N GLU A 72 7.96 -8.20 -11.42
CA GLU A 72 8.62 -9.48 -11.12
C GLU A 72 9.50 -9.30 -9.88
N THR A 73 9.17 -10.04 -8.81
CA THR A 73 9.90 -10.04 -7.53
C THR A 73 11.11 -10.97 -7.56
#